data_AF-A0A452QUZ1-F1
#
_entry.id   AF-A0A452QUZ1-F1
#
_cell.length_a   1.000
_cell.length_b   1.000
_cell.length_c   1.000
_cell.angle_alpha   90.00
_cell.angle_beta   90.00
_cell.angle_gamma   90.00
#
_symmetry.space_group_name_H-M   'P 1'
#
loop_
_entity.id
_entity.type
_entity.pdbx_description
1 polymer ?
#
loop_
_entity_poly.entity_id
_entity_poly.type
_entity_poly.pdbx_seq_one_letter_code
_entity_poly.pdbx_strand_id
1 'polypeptide(L)'
;ACKQHRFPSCSFPTALSSASVVLQNRYVGYFADVKNIYNMSLPPRKTLKIKKIVIYSIHGNGSDLKVQIIVQHKIVFFCSASKNCQILHDVETDSVIIHLSNCPPVCDDVKVQFFSSSDLPKYYDNCPFFFWFHTSFIQNNRLYLPRNELDNPHKQKTWKIYRPEFAVEVYFDEVVADT
;
A
#
# COMPACT_ATOMS: atom_id res chain seq x y z
N ALA A 1 2.29 -26.65 3.67
CA ALA A 1 0.83 -26.68 3.42
C ALA A 1 0.14 -25.88 4.53
N CYS A 2 -0.34 -24.67 4.26
CA CYS A 2 -1.07 -23.86 5.24
C CYS A 2 -2.57 -24.09 5.07
N LYS A 3 -3.24 -24.50 6.15
CA LYS A 3 -4.68 -24.77 6.21
C LYS A 3 -5.47 -23.46 6.30
N GLN A 4 -6.66 -23.43 5.68
CA GLN A 4 -7.65 -22.37 5.83
C GLN A 4 -8.12 -22.26 7.29
N HIS A 5 -8.05 -21.06 7.86
CA HIS A 5 -8.67 -20.73 9.15
C HIS A 5 -9.88 -19.81 8.94
N ARG A 6 -10.98 -20.11 9.65
CA ARG A 6 -12.18 -19.26 9.74
C ARG A 6 -11.85 -17.94 10.46
N PHE A 7 -12.52 -16.87 10.04
CA PHE A 7 -12.42 -15.53 10.63
C PHE A 7 -12.85 -15.50 12.12
N PRO A 8 -12.17 -14.71 12.97
CA PRO A 8 -12.64 -14.40 14.32
C PRO A 8 -13.75 -13.34 14.28
N SER A 9 -14.69 -13.42 15.21
CA SER A 9 -15.81 -12.49 15.39
C SER A 9 -15.32 -11.08 15.76
N CYS A 10 -15.68 -10.06 14.97
CA CYS A 10 -15.39 -8.66 15.29
C CYS A 10 -16.45 -8.09 16.23
N SER A 11 -16.05 -7.71 17.44
CA SER A 11 -16.78 -6.77 18.30
C SER A 11 -16.38 -5.33 17.93
N PHE A 12 -17.36 -4.45 17.71
CA PHE A 12 -17.16 -3.05 17.34
C PHE A 12 -16.75 -2.21 18.58
N PRO A 13 -15.58 -1.54 18.58
CA PRO A 13 -15.22 -0.57 19.62
C PRO A 13 -15.83 0.81 19.33
N THR A 14 -16.33 1.48 20.37
CA THR A 14 -17.12 2.72 20.32
C THR A 14 -16.34 4.02 20.06
N ALA A 15 -15.13 3.97 19.50
CA ALA A 15 -14.40 5.17 19.07
C ALA A 15 -13.36 4.83 17.99
N LEU A 16 -13.69 5.07 16.72
CA LEU A 16 -12.76 4.86 15.60
C LEU A 16 -11.85 6.09 15.44
N SER A 17 -10.54 5.89 15.54
CA SER A 17 -9.56 6.91 15.16
C SER A 17 -9.61 7.13 13.63
N SER A 18 -9.28 8.32 13.14
CA SER A 18 -9.34 8.63 11.69
C SER A 18 -8.44 7.75 10.81
N ALA A 19 -7.31 7.24 11.31
CA ALA A 19 -6.52 6.24 10.57
C ALA A 19 -7.20 4.87 10.50
N SER A 20 -7.96 4.51 11.54
CA SER A 20 -8.84 3.35 11.45
C SER A 20 -9.85 3.56 10.33
N VAL A 21 -10.40 4.77 10.11
CA VAL A 21 -11.43 5.00 9.09
C VAL A 21 -10.97 4.70 7.65
N VAL A 22 -9.74 5.05 7.24
CA VAL A 22 -9.27 4.78 5.86
C VAL A 22 -9.08 3.28 5.61
N LEU A 23 -8.38 2.60 6.52
CA LEU A 23 -8.24 1.15 6.47
C LEU A 23 -9.62 0.46 6.52
N GLN A 24 -10.48 0.90 7.43
CA GLN A 24 -11.83 0.35 7.59
C GLN A 24 -12.66 0.54 6.33
N ASN A 25 -12.61 1.71 5.67
CA ASN A 25 -13.34 1.93 4.41
C ASN A 25 -12.90 0.94 3.32
N ARG A 26 -11.60 0.65 3.21
CA ARG A 26 -11.08 -0.31 2.23
C ARG A 26 -11.56 -1.74 2.52
N TYR A 27 -11.44 -2.21 3.76
CA TYR A 27 -11.87 -3.57 4.12
C TYR A 27 -13.39 -3.72 4.14
N VAL A 28 -14.13 -2.64 4.42
CA VAL A 28 -15.59 -2.57 4.20
C VAL A 28 -15.90 -2.70 2.71
N GLY A 29 -15.13 -2.04 1.84
CA GLY A 29 -15.19 -2.22 0.38
C GLY A 29 -14.95 -3.68 -0.04
N TYR A 30 -13.87 -4.30 0.46
CA TYR A 30 -13.59 -5.72 0.20
C TYR A 30 -14.72 -6.64 0.67
N PHE A 31 -15.33 -6.37 1.82
CA PHE A 31 -16.47 -7.14 2.29
C PHE A 31 -17.70 -6.95 1.39
N ALA A 32 -17.95 -5.72 0.91
CA ALA A 32 -19.00 -5.45 -0.06
C ALA A 32 -18.77 -6.22 -1.36
N ASP A 33 -17.53 -6.30 -1.85
CA ASP A 33 -17.17 -7.11 -3.03
C ASP A 33 -17.40 -8.60 -2.78
N VAL A 34 -16.98 -9.13 -1.63
CA VAL A 34 -17.23 -10.53 -1.25
C VAL A 34 -18.72 -10.85 -1.28
N LYS A 35 -19.54 -9.95 -0.75
CA LYS A 35 -20.99 -10.12 -0.71
C LYS A 35 -21.64 -10.01 -2.09
N ASN A 36 -21.29 -8.98 -2.86
CA ASN A 36 -22.02 -8.57 -4.06
C ASN A 36 -21.45 -9.16 -5.36
N ILE A 37 -20.15 -9.45 -5.39
CA ILE A 37 -19.44 -9.94 -6.59
C ILE A 37 -19.10 -11.43 -6.43
N TYR A 38 -18.60 -11.83 -5.26
CA TYR A 38 -18.13 -13.19 -5.03
C TYR A 38 -19.16 -14.11 -4.35
N ASN A 39 -20.42 -13.69 -4.23
CA ASN A 39 -21.50 -14.51 -3.65
C ASN A 39 -21.14 -15.12 -2.28
N MET A 40 -20.59 -14.29 -1.39
CA MET A 40 -20.10 -14.69 -0.05
C MET A 40 -18.91 -15.66 -0.05
N SER A 41 -18.29 -15.94 -1.20
CA SER A 41 -17.04 -16.69 -1.31
C SER A 41 -15.84 -15.75 -1.34
N LEU A 42 -14.68 -16.21 -0.87
CA LEU A 42 -13.46 -15.41 -0.94
C LEU A 42 -12.95 -15.34 -2.40
N PRO A 43 -12.46 -14.18 -2.85
CA PRO A 43 -11.81 -14.10 -4.15
C PRO A 43 -10.62 -15.07 -4.23
N PRO A 44 -10.28 -15.57 -5.44
CA PRO A 44 -9.12 -16.42 -5.64
C PRO A 44 -7.86 -15.79 -5.05
N ARG A 45 -7.03 -16.61 -4.41
CA ARG A 45 -5.75 -16.17 -3.84
C ARG A 45 -4.80 -15.78 -4.98
N LYS A 46 -4.21 -14.58 -4.91
CA LYS A 46 -3.27 -14.07 -5.92
C LYS A 46 -1.88 -13.86 -5.32
N THR A 47 -0.86 -14.45 -5.93
CA THR A 47 0.54 -14.16 -5.62
C THR A 47 1.04 -13.14 -6.63
N LEU A 48 1.47 -11.98 -6.15
CA LEU A 48 1.86 -10.84 -7.00
C LEU A 48 3.29 -10.40 -6.70
N LYS A 49 4.03 -9.98 -7.73
CA LYS A 49 5.32 -9.31 -7.56
C LYS A 49 5.14 -7.81 -7.76
N ILE A 50 5.55 -7.00 -6.78
CA ILE A 50 5.50 -5.53 -6.92
C ILE A 50 6.66 -5.10 -7.81
N LYS A 51 6.34 -4.50 -8.96
CA LYS A 51 7.30 -4.09 -9.98
C LYS A 51 7.78 -2.66 -9.77
N LYS A 52 6.83 -1.73 -9.66
CA LYS A 52 7.12 -0.32 -9.42
C LYS A 52 6.03 0.33 -8.58
N ILE A 53 6.43 1.37 -7.88
CA ILE A 53 5.56 2.28 -7.14
C ILE A 53 5.75 3.67 -7.75
N VAL A 54 4.67 4.35 -8.09
CA VAL A 54 4.66 5.74 -8.54
C VAL A 54 4.04 6.60 -7.45
N ILE A 55 4.69 7.68 -7.08
CA ILE A 55 4.18 8.67 -6.12
C ILE A 55 3.99 9.97 -6.89
N TYR A 56 2.76 10.45 -6.93
CA TYR A 56 2.38 11.68 -7.62
C TYR A 56 2.41 12.86 -6.64
N SER A 57 2.81 14.04 -7.12
CA SER A 57 2.75 15.31 -6.41
C SER A 57 3.41 15.29 -5.03
N ILE A 58 4.61 14.69 -4.97
CA ILE A 58 5.45 14.70 -3.78
C ILE A 58 6.45 15.85 -3.84
N HIS A 59 6.62 16.54 -2.71
CA HIS A 59 7.68 17.54 -2.60
C HIS A 59 9.06 16.87 -2.59
N GLY A 60 9.85 17.10 -3.63
CA GLY A 60 11.23 16.62 -3.75
C GLY A 60 11.38 15.50 -4.79
N ASN A 61 12.61 15.02 -4.96
CA ASN A 61 12.95 14.01 -5.99
C ASN A 61 12.83 12.56 -5.49
N GLY A 62 12.40 12.36 -4.25
CA GLY A 62 12.24 11.05 -3.63
C GLY A 62 13.53 10.31 -3.25
N SER A 63 14.71 10.94 -3.40
CA SER A 63 16.01 10.33 -3.05
C SER A 63 16.17 10.01 -1.56
N ASP A 64 15.42 10.71 -0.72
CA ASP A 64 15.33 10.52 0.72
C ASP A 64 14.36 9.40 1.13
N LEU A 65 13.56 8.87 0.19
CA LEU A 65 12.55 7.87 0.48
C LEU A 65 13.14 6.48 0.72
N LYS A 66 12.49 5.77 1.64
CA LYS A 66 12.73 4.36 1.92
C LYS A 66 11.39 3.64 1.99
N VAL A 67 11.27 2.49 1.35
CA VAL A 67 10.03 1.71 1.33
C VAL A 67 10.23 0.40 2.08
N GLN A 68 9.26 0.05 2.91
CA GLN A 68 9.22 -1.22 3.63
C GLN A 68 7.92 -1.95 3.30
N ILE A 69 8.05 -3.23 2.93
CA ILE A 69 6.89 -4.10 2.65
C ILE A 69 6.82 -5.16 3.74
N ILE A 70 5.65 -5.26 4.36
CA ILE A 70 5.37 -6.17 5.46
C ILE A 70 4.24 -7.11 5.04
N VAL A 71 4.46 -8.40 5.25
CA VAL A 71 3.46 -9.47 5.07
C VAL A 71 3.46 -10.30 6.35
N GLN A 72 2.27 -10.62 6.88
CA GLN A 72 2.13 -11.38 8.13
C GLN A 72 3.01 -10.83 9.28
N HIS A 73 3.05 -9.51 9.41
CA HIS A 73 3.83 -8.77 10.42
C HIS A 73 5.36 -8.94 10.31
N LYS A 74 5.87 -9.52 9.22
CA LYS A 74 7.30 -9.63 8.94
C LYS A 74 7.69 -8.70 7.80
N ILE A 75 8.80 -7.99 7.95
CA ILE A 75 9.40 -7.21 6.87
C ILE A 75 9.94 -8.20 5.84
N VAL A 76 9.33 -8.24 4.66
CA VAL A 76 9.74 -9.12 3.57
C VAL A 76 10.60 -8.38 2.54
N PHE A 77 10.51 -7.06 2.50
CA PHE A 77 11.30 -6.25 1.60
C PHE A 77 11.57 -4.85 2.16
N PHE A 78 12.73 -4.33 1.81
CA PHE A 78 13.14 -2.96 2.12
C PHE A 78 13.96 -2.41 0.94
N CYS A 79 13.67 -1.18 0.53
CA CYS A 79 14.46 -0.46 -0.46
C CYS A 79 14.64 1.02 -0.12
N SER A 80 15.68 1.62 -0.71
CA SER A 80 16.06 3.03 -0.61
C SER A 80 16.89 3.41 -1.83
N ALA A 81 17.17 4.69 -2.07
CA ALA A 81 17.92 5.14 -3.25
C ALA A 81 19.25 4.38 -3.53
N SER A 82 19.92 3.85 -2.50
CA SER A 82 21.16 3.08 -2.62
C SER A 82 21.00 1.55 -2.54
N LYS A 83 19.79 1.03 -2.37
CA LYS A 83 19.56 -0.39 -2.05
C LYS A 83 18.23 -0.91 -2.59
N ASN A 84 18.30 -2.00 -3.36
CA ASN A 84 17.15 -2.77 -3.84
C ASN A 84 16.10 -1.99 -4.66
N CYS A 85 16.36 -0.75 -5.06
CA CYS A 85 15.50 -0.03 -5.99
C CYS A 85 16.27 1.00 -6.82
N GLN A 86 15.65 1.41 -7.92
CA GLN A 86 16.03 2.58 -8.69
C GLN A 86 14.90 3.62 -8.52
N ILE A 87 15.27 4.83 -8.10
CA ILE A 87 14.33 5.94 -7.92
C ILE A 87 14.57 6.95 -9.05
N LEU A 88 13.52 7.27 -9.79
CA LEU A 88 13.52 8.23 -10.89
C LEU A 88 12.53 9.33 -10.57
N HIS A 89 12.91 10.58 -10.81
CA HIS A 89 12.02 11.73 -10.66
C HIS A 89 11.66 12.25 -12.04
N ASP A 90 10.38 12.18 -12.38
CA ASP A 90 9.82 12.72 -13.61
C ASP A 90 9.26 14.12 -13.31
N VAL A 91 10.00 15.13 -13.78
CA VAL A 91 9.68 16.55 -13.57
C VAL A 91 8.45 16.96 -14.39
N GLU A 92 8.18 16.31 -15.52
CA GLU A 92 7.06 16.67 -16.40
C GLU A 92 5.72 16.28 -15.75
N THR A 93 5.68 15.11 -15.11
CA THR A 93 4.48 14.60 -14.45
C THR A 93 4.44 14.86 -12.94
N ASP A 94 5.42 15.58 -12.39
CA ASP A 94 5.58 15.81 -10.94
C ASP A 94 5.48 14.50 -10.15
N SER A 95 6.23 13.48 -10.58
CA SER A 95 6.13 12.13 -10.03
C SER A 95 7.48 11.49 -9.72
N VAL A 96 7.48 10.62 -8.70
CA VAL A 96 8.62 9.78 -8.34
C VAL A 96 8.28 8.33 -8.64
N ILE A 97 9.09 7.69 -9.49
CA ILE A 97 8.95 6.30 -9.87
C ILE A 97 10.03 5.48 -9.16
N ILE A 98 9.59 4.53 -8.33
CA ILE A 98 10.44 3.61 -7.58
C ILE A 98 10.33 2.24 -8.24
N HIS A 99 11.36 1.81 -8.96
CA HIS A 99 11.47 0.45 -9.50
C HIS A 99 12.08 -0.48 -8.47
N LEU A 100 11.35 -1.52 -8.05
CA LEU A 100 11.81 -2.45 -7.02
C LEU A 100 12.65 -3.55 -7.66
N SER A 101 13.88 -3.72 -7.16
CA SER A 101 14.80 -4.78 -7.58
C SER A 101 14.68 -5.96 -6.62
N ASN A 102 14.49 -7.18 -7.15
CA ASN A 102 14.43 -8.42 -6.37
C ASN A 102 13.38 -8.41 -5.24
N CYS A 103 12.26 -7.69 -5.41
CA CYS A 103 11.14 -7.80 -4.47
C CYS A 103 10.57 -9.23 -4.52
N PRO A 104 10.47 -9.94 -3.38
CA PRO A 104 9.85 -11.25 -3.34
C PRO A 104 8.36 -11.13 -3.70
N PRO A 105 7.75 -12.18 -4.26
CA PRO A 105 6.32 -12.25 -4.41
C PRO A 105 5.60 -12.12 -3.06
N VAL A 106 4.48 -11.42 -3.05
CA VAL A 106 3.61 -11.20 -1.89
C VAL A 106 2.24 -11.81 -2.12
N CYS A 107 1.57 -12.19 -1.04
CA CYS A 107 0.25 -12.79 -1.05
C CYS A 107 -0.51 -12.40 0.22
N ASP A 108 -1.84 -12.44 0.16
CA ASP A 108 -2.77 -12.08 1.24
C ASP A 108 -2.69 -10.58 1.58
N ASP A 109 -2.73 -10.21 2.87
CA ASP A 109 -2.63 -8.84 3.37
C ASP A 109 -1.18 -8.32 3.34
N VAL A 110 -1.00 -7.19 2.66
CA VAL A 110 0.30 -6.53 2.47
C VAL A 110 0.21 -5.10 2.98
N LYS A 111 1.18 -4.71 3.81
CA LYS A 111 1.38 -3.33 4.25
C LYS A 111 2.59 -2.75 3.55
N VAL A 112 2.47 -1.52 3.06
CA VAL A 112 3.57 -0.75 2.46
C VAL A 112 3.75 0.53 3.26
N GLN A 113 4.94 0.72 3.83
CA GLN A 113 5.30 1.92 4.59
C GLN A 113 6.36 2.72 3.86
N PHE A 114 6.22 4.05 3.92
CA PHE A 114 7.17 4.99 3.33
C PHE A 114 7.82 5.79 4.45
N PHE A 115 9.14 5.75 4.51
CA PHE A 115 9.96 6.55 5.38
C PHE A 115 10.72 7.59 4.55
N SER A 116 11.20 8.63 5.21
CA SER A 116 12.07 9.63 4.63
C SER A 116 13.23 9.91 5.58
N SER A 117 14.42 10.15 5.03
CA SER A 117 15.57 10.67 5.78
C SER A 117 15.53 12.18 5.99
N SER A 118 14.61 12.88 5.33
CA SER A 118 14.30 14.29 5.54
C SER A 118 13.33 14.46 6.73
N ASP A 119 13.08 15.71 7.14
CA ASP A 119 12.17 16.06 8.23
C ASP A 119 10.68 15.95 7.86
N LEU A 120 10.28 14.90 7.13
CA LEU A 120 8.86 14.62 6.91
C LEU A 120 8.20 14.19 8.24
N PRO A 121 7.11 14.87 8.68
CA PRO A 121 6.45 14.54 9.92
C PRO A 121 5.96 13.10 9.97
N LYS A 122 6.29 12.42 11.05
CA LYS A 122 5.81 11.05 11.35
C LYS A 122 4.53 11.13 12.15
N TYR A 123 3.57 10.27 11.83
CA TYR A 123 2.30 10.20 12.55
C TYR A 123 2.06 8.79 13.05
N TYR A 124 0.96 8.14 12.64
CA TYR A 124 0.74 6.77 13.03
C TYR A 124 1.82 5.88 12.46
N ASP A 125 2.13 4.82 13.21
CA ASP A 125 3.03 3.76 12.76
C ASP A 125 4.47 4.26 12.51
N ASN A 126 4.80 5.42 13.11
CA ASN A 126 6.12 6.06 13.09
C ASN A 126 6.71 6.29 11.68
N CYS A 127 5.83 6.53 10.70
CA CYS A 127 6.22 6.86 9.32
C CYS A 127 5.40 8.05 8.77
N PRO A 128 5.91 8.75 7.73
CA PRO A 128 5.16 9.76 7.00
C PRO A 128 3.81 9.28 6.48
N PHE A 129 3.77 8.15 5.78
CA PHE A 129 2.54 7.55 5.26
C PHE A 129 2.70 6.05 4.96
N PHE A 130 1.58 5.35 4.94
CA PHE A 130 1.52 3.92 4.61
C PHE A 130 0.15 3.56 4.05
N PHE A 131 -0.01 2.32 3.61
CA PHE A 131 -1.31 1.74 3.28
C PHE A 131 -1.28 0.23 3.37
N TRP A 132 -2.46 -0.37 3.38
CA TRP A 132 -2.67 -1.82 3.31
C TRP A 132 -3.47 -2.18 2.06
N PHE A 133 -3.20 -3.35 1.49
CA PHE A 133 -4.04 -3.94 0.47
C PHE A 133 -4.05 -5.47 0.60
N HIS A 134 -5.08 -6.10 0.05
CA HIS A 134 -5.14 -7.56 -0.03
C HIS A 134 -5.00 -7.97 -1.49
N THR A 135 -3.98 -8.78 -1.79
CA THR A 135 -3.59 -9.18 -3.16
C THR A 135 -4.73 -9.73 -4.01
N SER A 136 -5.66 -10.51 -3.44
CA SER A 136 -6.82 -11.04 -4.18
C SER A 136 -7.76 -10.00 -4.78
N PHE A 137 -7.81 -8.79 -4.21
CA PHE A 137 -8.67 -7.70 -4.69
C PHE A 137 -7.98 -6.81 -5.73
N ILE A 138 -6.71 -7.07 -6.06
CA ILE A 138 -6.02 -6.35 -7.12
C ILE A 138 -6.60 -6.74 -8.47
N GLN A 139 -6.96 -5.72 -9.24
CA GLN A 139 -7.48 -5.84 -10.61
C GLN A 139 -6.52 -5.15 -11.57
N ASN A 140 -6.44 -5.64 -12.82
CA ASN A 140 -5.63 -5.04 -13.88
C ASN A 140 -4.15 -4.81 -13.50
N ASN A 141 -3.61 -5.63 -12.59
CA ASN A 141 -2.24 -5.54 -12.11
C ASN A 141 -1.83 -4.14 -11.62
N ARG A 142 -2.80 -3.40 -11.07
CA ARG A 142 -2.64 -1.99 -10.68
C ARG A 142 -3.46 -1.68 -9.43
N LEU A 143 -2.88 -0.91 -8.53
CA LEU A 143 -3.58 -0.31 -7.38
C LEU A 143 -3.29 1.19 -7.37
N TYR A 144 -4.32 2.02 -7.51
CA TYR A 144 -4.19 3.47 -7.44
C TYR A 144 -4.90 3.98 -6.19
N LEU A 145 -4.19 4.74 -5.35
CA LEU A 145 -4.67 5.25 -4.08
C LEU A 145 -4.50 6.78 -4.02
N PRO A 146 -5.59 7.56 -4.07
CA PRO A 146 -5.51 8.99 -3.85
C PRO A 146 -5.17 9.31 -2.40
N ARG A 147 -4.78 10.57 -2.12
CA ARG A 147 -4.42 11.07 -0.78
C ARG A 147 -5.35 10.61 0.34
N ASN A 148 -6.67 10.63 0.07
CA ASN A 148 -7.69 10.32 1.06
C ASN A 148 -7.80 8.82 1.40
N GLU A 149 -7.16 7.96 0.61
CA GLU A 149 -7.09 6.50 0.81
C GLU A 149 -5.73 6.04 1.37
N LEU A 150 -4.86 6.98 1.71
CA LEU A 150 -3.55 6.75 2.32
C LEU A 150 -3.59 7.08 3.82
N ASP A 151 -2.99 6.21 4.63
CA ASP A 151 -2.89 6.41 6.07
C ASP A 151 -1.85 7.49 6.39
N ASN A 152 -2.28 8.50 7.15
CA ASN A 152 -1.64 9.79 7.45
C ASN A 152 -1.95 10.94 6.46
N PRO A 153 -1.81 10.81 5.12
CA PRO A 153 -2.17 11.88 4.17
C PRO A 153 -3.66 12.25 4.14
N HIS A 154 -4.57 11.33 4.49
CA HIS A 154 -6.01 11.63 4.57
C HIS A 154 -6.36 12.71 5.60
N LYS A 155 -5.49 12.99 6.57
CA LYS A 155 -5.77 13.96 7.64
C LYS A 155 -5.54 15.38 7.16
N GLN A 156 -6.54 16.25 7.29
CA GLN A 156 -6.46 17.66 6.89
C GLN A 156 -5.20 18.40 7.39
N LYS A 157 -4.73 18.09 8.61
CA LYS A 157 -3.51 18.70 9.16
C LYS A 157 -2.24 18.47 8.34
N THR A 158 -2.22 17.47 7.45
CA THR A 158 -1.07 17.11 6.62
C THR A 158 -1.18 17.67 5.19
N TRP A 159 -2.28 18.33 4.83
CA TRP A 159 -2.55 18.78 3.45
C TRP A 159 -1.68 19.95 2.98
N LYS A 160 -0.95 20.61 3.90
CA LYS A 160 0.12 21.55 3.54
C LYS A 160 1.34 20.84 2.94
N ILE A 161 1.48 19.54 3.18
CA ILE A 161 2.58 18.68 2.71
C ILE A 161 2.07 17.81 1.56
N TYR A 162 0.92 17.14 1.74
CA TYR A 162 0.32 16.27 0.75
C TYR A 162 -0.80 17.01 -0.01
N ARG A 163 -0.47 17.48 -1.20
CA ARG A 163 -1.38 18.23 -2.08
C ARG A 163 -2.60 17.38 -2.50
N PRO A 164 -3.70 17.98 -2.98
CA PRO A 164 -4.89 17.23 -3.39
C PRO A 164 -4.60 16.13 -4.43
N GLU A 165 -3.63 16.34 -5.30
CA GLU A 165 -3.20 15.44 -6.37
C GLU A 165 -2.25 14.33 -5.87
N PHE A 166 -1.83 14.39 -4.59
CA PHE A 166 -0.95 13.37 -4.01
C PHE A 166 -1.61 12.00 -4.08
N ALA A 167 -0.93 11.05 -4.70
CA ALA A 167 -1.42 9.70 -4.87
C ALA A 167 -0.27 8.70 -4.91
N VAL A 168 -0.56 7.45 -4.56
CA VAL A 168 0.37 6.34 -4.72
C VAL A 168 -0.24 5.31 -5.63
N GLU A 169 0.55 4.83 -6.58
CA GLU A 169 0.16 3.82 -7.52
C GLU A 169 1.16 2.68 -7.54
N VAL A 170 0.65 1.45 -7.49
CA VAL A 170 1.45 0.23 -7.44
C VAL A 170 1.14 -0.61 -8.67
N TYR A 171 2.19 -1.05 -9.35
CA TYR A 171 2.11 -1.95 -10.50
C TYR A 171 2.65 -3.32 -10.11
N PHE A 172 1.94 -4.36 -10.56
CA PHE A 172 2.23 -5.76 -10.22
C PHE A 172 2.53 -6.58 -11.47
N ASP A 173 3.29 -7.64 -11.31
CA ASP A 173 3.33 -8.77 -12.24
C ASP A 173 2.68 -9.98 -11.56
N GLU A 174 1.86 -10.74 -12.28
CA GLU A 174 1.31 -12.00 -11.76
C GLU A 174 2.41 -13.07 -11.73
N VAL A 175 2.50 -13.79 -10.62
CA VAL A 175 3.36 -14.98 -10.55
C VAL A 175 2.53 -16.17 -10.97
N VAL A 176 2.64 -16.55 -12.24
CA VAL A 176 2.12 -17.81 -12.72
C VAL A 176 2.95 -18.91 -12.05
N ALA A 177 2.29 -19.79 -11.30
CA ALA A 177 2.96 -21.02 -10.87
C ALA A 177 3.23 -21.83 -12.14
N ASP A 178 4.51 -22.09 -12.45
CA ASP A 178 4.86 -23.06 -13.47
C ASP A 178 4.12 -24.37 -13.15
N THR A 179 3.16 -24.72 -13.99
CA THR A 179 2.41 -25.98 -13.94
C THR A 179 3.29 -27.16 -14.26
#